data_AF-A0A5C6TY08-F1
#
_entry.id   AF-A0A5C6TY08-F1
#
_cell.length_a   1.000
_cell.length_b   1.000
_cell.length_c   1.000
_cell.angle_alpha   90.00
_cell.angle_beta   90.00
_cell.angle_gamma   90.00
#
_symmetry.space_group_name_H-M   'P 1'
#
loop_
_entity.id
_entity.type
_entity.pdbx_description
1 polymer ?
#
loop_
_entity_poly.entity_id
_entity_poly.type
_entity_poly.pdbx_seq_one_letter_code
_entity_poly.pdbx_strand_id
1 'polypeptide(L)'
;MRFLLPFALALLPLPAAAASPEPGIVVTGQQARAEIERILDADNLDTGSLSARDVAEVMENIPRGRAPDDFWQAYQAHVHAWEQLAAAEESASASGSGDDADNGDDSDDDDATDSADVRQAQAAIESTFDEVTRIAGRYGARLPVPRAQLSSIA
;
A
#
# COMPACT_ATOMS: atom_id res chain seq x y z
N MET A 1 75.73 -25.34 -2.38
CA MET A 1 74.44 -25.99 -2.71
C MET A 1 73.41 -25.51 -1.69
N ARG A 2 72.26 -25.04 -2.19
CA ARG A 2 71.23 -24.27 -1.46
C ARG A 2 70.49 -25.14 -0.44
N PHE A 3 70.35 -24.65 0.80
CA PHE A 3 69.51 -25.22 1.84
C PHE A 3 68.03 -24.87 1.59
N LEU A 4 67.17 -25.89 1.59
CA LEU A 4 65.71 -25.80 1.57
C LEU A 4 65.20 -25.62 3.01
N LEU A 5 64.42 -24.57 3.26
CA LEU A 5 63.69 -24.33 4.50
C LEU A 5 62.19 -24.55 4.23
N PRO A 6 61.52 -25.53 4.87
CA PRO A 6 60.08 -25.66 4.79
C PRO A 6 59.40 -24.68 5.74
N PHE A 7 58.56 -23.81 5.17
CA PHE A 7 57.69 -22.89 5.89
C PHE A 7 56.47 -23.68 6.40
N ALA A 8 56.40 -23.91 7.71
CA ALA A 8 55.25 -24.54 8.36
C ALA A 8 54.14 -23.48 8.57
N LEU A 9 53.06 -23.59 7.79
CA LEU A 9 51.83 -22.83 7.96
C LEU A 9 51.05 -23.42 9.14
N ALA A 10 51.06 -22.73 10.27
CA ALA A 10 50.21 -23.06 11.41
C ALA A 10 48.76 -22.61 11.12
N LEU A 11 47.84 -23.58 10.96
CA LEU A 11 46.40 -23.34 11.03
C LEU A 11 46.02 -23.06 12.50
N LEU A 12 45.64 -21.82 12.82
CA LEU A 12 44.99 -21.49 14.08
C LEU A 12 43.47 -21.60 13.90
N PRO A 13 42.75 -22.36 14.75
CA PRO A 13 41.28 -22.36 14.76
C PRO A 13 40.78 -21.03 15.33
N LEU A 14 40.01 -20.28 14.51
CA LEU A 14 39.27 -19.12 15.01
C LEU A 14 38.13 -19.58 15.93
N PRO A 15 37.96 -18.97 17.12
CA PRO A 15 36.78 -19.20 17.92
C PRO A 15 35.56 -18.64 17.19
N ALA A 16 34.59 -19.51 16.90
CA ALA A 16 33.27 -19.12 16.44
C ALA A 16 32.61 -18.27 17.52
N ALA A 17 32.59 -16.95 17.33
CA ALA A 17 31.81 -16.04 18.15
C ALA A 17 30.32 -16.38 17.95
N ALA A 18 29.77 -17.11 18.91
CA ALA A 18 28.33 -17.29 19.04
C ALA A 18 27.70 -15.92 19.33
N ALA A 19 27.27 -15.24 18.28
CA ALA A 19 26.42 -14.06 18.39
C ALA A 19 25.14 -14.48 19.11
N SER A 20 25.03 -14.13 20.39
CA SER A 20 23.78 -14.25 21.13
C SER A 20 22.79 -13.28 20.48
N PRO A 21 21.62 -13.74 20.00
CA PRO A 21 20.61 -12.84 19.48
C PRO A 21 20.13 -11.94 20.62
N GLU A 22 20.41 -10.64 20.52
CA GLU A 22 19.92 -9.67 21.48
C GLU A 22 18.38 -9.66 21.47
N PRO A 23 17.72 -9.91 22.61
CA PRO A 23 16.27 -10.13 22.67
C PRO A 23 15.42 -8.88 22.35
N GLY A 24 16.03 -7.72 22.10
CA GLY A 24 15.32 -6.46 21.86
C GLY A 24 14.73 -6.31 20.45
N ILE A 25 15.31 -6.94 19.43
CA ILE A 25 14.92 -6.71 18.03
C ILE A 25 13.62 -7.46 17.66
N VAL A 26 13.37 -8.62 18.27
CA VAL A 26 12.21 -9.47 17.95
C VAL A 26 10.90 -8.88 18.48
N VAL A 27 10.94 -8.20 19.64
CA VAL A 27 9.75 -7.61 20.27
C VAL A 27 9.19 -6.44 19.45
N THR A 28 10.06 -5.61 18.88
CA THR A 28 9.65 -4.47 18.04
C THR A 28 9.00 -4.94 16.73
N GLY A 29 9.51 -6.02 16.13
CA GLY A 29 8.94 -6.59 14.91
C GLY A 29 7.53 -7.12 15.08
N GLN A 30 7.24 -7.79 16.21
CA GLN A 30 5.89 -8.31 16.49
C GLN A 30 4.86 -7.19 16.74
N GLN A 31 5.25 -6.12 17.42
CA GLN A 31 4.36 -4.97 17.64
C GLN A 31 4.07 -4.23 16.32
N ALA A 32 5.09 -3.99 15.49
CA ALA A 32 4.92 -3.38 14.17
C ALA A 32 3.95 -4.20 13.31
N ARG A 33 4.13 -5.52 13.27
CA ARG A 33 3.26 -6.43 12.54
C ARG A 33 1.82 -6.36 13.01
N ALA A 34 1.58 -6.46 14.32
CA ALA A 34 0.23 -6.44 14.88
C ALA A 34 -0.50 -5.13 14.57
N GLU A 35 0.23 -4.01 14.56
CA GLU A 35 -0.35 -2.71 14.25
C GLU A 35 -0.67 -2.54 12.76
N ILE A 36 0.19 -3.05 11.87
CA ILE A 36 -0.11 -3.12 10.43
C ILE A 36 -1.37 -3.96 10.19
N GLU A 37 -1.44 -5.16 10.78
CA GLU A 37 -2.62 -6.03 10.65
C GLU A 37 -3.89 -5.35 11.15
N ARG A 38 -3.83 -4.57 12.25
CA ARG A 38 -4.97 -3.79 12.75
C ARG A 38 -5.43 -2.73 11.75
N ILE A 39 -4.51 -1.99 11.14
CA ILE A 39 -4.85 -0.96 10.14
C ILE A 39 -5.49 -1.61 8.92
N LEU A 40 -4.88 -2.68 8.39
CA LEU A 40 -5.39 -3.39 7.22
C LEU A 40 -6.78 -4.00 7.48
N ASP A 41 -7.04 -4.51 8.68
CA ASP A 41 -8.37 -5.06 9.03
C ASP A 41 -9.44 -3.95 9.15
N ALA A 42 -9.06 -2.78 9.68
CA ALA A 42 -9.94 -1.61 9.71
C ALA A 42 -10.25 -1.08 8.31
N ASP A 43 -9.28 -1.19 7.40
CA ASP A 43 -9.37 -0.84 5.97
C ASP A 43 -10.01 -1.94 5.10
N ASN A 44 -10.47 -3.05 5.68
CA ASN A 44 -11.15 -4.11 4.93
C ASN A 44 -12.60 -3.71 4.59
N LEU A 45 -12.75 -2.67 3.78
CA LEU A 45 -14.03 -2.09 3.38
C LEU A 45 -14.65 -2.84 2.21
N ASP A 46 -15.97 -2.75 2.07
CA ASP A 46 -16.67 -3.21 0.87
C ASP A 46 -16.71 -2.06 -0.16
N THR A 47 -15.58 -1.89 -0.86
CA THR A 47 -15.38 -0.81 -1.85
C THR A 47 -16.34 -0.88 -3.04
N GLY A 48 -17.03 -2.01 -3.27
CA GLY A 48 -18.07 -2.12 -4.29
C GLY A 48 -19.41 -1.49 -3.89
N SER A 49 -19.60 -1.22 -2.60
CA SER A 49 -20.83 -0.63 -2.05
C SER A 49 -20.70 0.84 -1.65
N LEU A 50 -19.47 1.35 -1.61
CA LEU A 50 -19.12 2.70 -1.17
C LEU A 50 -18.65 3.55 -2.34
N SER A 51 -18.89 4.86 -2.28
CA SER A 51 -18.26 5.79 -3.22
C SER A 51 -16.76 5.93 -2.90
N ALA A 52 -15.95 6.35 -3.87
CA ALA A 52 -14.52 6.61 -3.63
C ALA A 52 -14.30 7.63 -2.51
N ARG A 53 -15.20 8.62 -2.38
CA ARG A 53 -15.18 9.63 -1.32
C ARG A 53 -15.41 9.01 0.06
N ASP A 54 -16.43 8.15 0.19
CA ASP A 54 -16.72 7.47 1.45
C ASP A 54 -15.58 6.54 1.86
N VAL A 55 -14.96 5.85 0.89
CA VAL A 55 -13.77 5.01 1.13
C VAL A 55 -12.62 5.86 1.69
N ALA A 56 -12.27 6.96 1.03
CA ALA A 56 -11.21 7.86 1.48
C ALA A 56 -11.47 8.41 2.90
N GLU A 57 -12.70 8.88 3.18
CA GLU A 57 -13.07 9.41 4.49
C GLU A 57 -12.95 8.34 5.60
N VAL A 58 -13.41 7.11 5.34
CA VAL A 58 -13.28 6.03 6.32
C VAL A 58 -11.80 5.71 6.58
N MET A 59 -10.98 5.63 5.53
CA MET A 59 -9.55 5.34 5.65
C MET A 59 -8.77 6.44 6.38
N GLU A 60 -9.06 7.71 6.10
CA GLU A 60 -8.43 8.87 6.76
C GLU A 60 -8.61 8.84 8.28
N ASN A 61 -9.78 8.36 8.73
CA ASN A 61 -10.12 8.25 10.14
C ASN A 61 -9.45 7.07 10.87
N ILE A 62 -8.73 6.19 10.16
CA ILE A 62 -8.04 5.06 10.78
C ILE A 62 -6.81 5.59 11.55
N PRO A 63 -6.74 5.39 12.88
CA PRO A 63 -5.63 5.92 13.65
C PRO A 63 -4.32 5.23 13.26
N ARG A 64 -3.22 5.98 13.20
CA ARG A 64 -1.88 5.43 12.93
C ARG A 64 -1.39 4.42 13.98
N GLY A 65 -1.66 4.71 15.27
CA GLY A 65 -1.11 3.96 16.40
C GLY A 65 0.42 3.85 16.38
N ARG A 66 0.94 2.63 16.46
CA ARG A 66 2.39 2.32 16.48
C ARG A 66 2.93 1.84 15.12
N ALA A 67 2.23 2.13 14.03
CA ALA A 67 2.64 1.63 12.73
C ALA A 67 4.01 2.22 12.34
N PRO A 68 4.89 1.42 11.72
CA PRO A 68 6.16 1.90 11.19
C PRO A 68 5.97 3.09 10.24
N ASP A 69 6.93 4.03 10.25
CA ASP A 69 6.85 5.24 9.42
C ASP A 69 6.73 4.94 7.92
N ASP A 70 7.47 3.94 7.42
CA ASP A 70 7.47 3.56 6.01
C ASP A 70 6.11 2.98 5.57
N PHE A 71 5.52 2.11 6.38
CA PHE A 71 4.17 1.61 6.17
C PHE A 71 3.14 2.75 6.21
N TRP A 72 3.21 3.61 7.23
CA TRP A 72 2.23 4.70 7.37
C TRP A 72 2.29 5.70 6.22
N GLN A 73 3.49 6.03 5.72
CA GLN A 73 3.65 6.89 4.55
C GLN A 73 3.03 6.26 3.30
N ALA A 74 3.29 4.97 3.04
CA ALA A 74 2.68 4.27 1.92
C ALA A 74 1.14 4.19 2.05
N TYR A 75 0.64 3.94 3.26
CA TYR A 75 -0.79 3.93 3.55
C TYR A 75 -1.45 5.29 3.28
N GLN A 76 -0.84 6.38 3.72
CA GLN A 76 -1.34 7.73 3.46
C GLN A 76 -1.30 8.09 1.96
N ALA A 77 -0.30 7.62 1.22
CA ALA A 77 -0.27 7.77 -0.24
C ALA A 77 -1.42 6.99 -0.91
N HIS A 78 -1.80 5.83 -0.36
CA HIS A 78 -2.95 5.06 -0.81
C HIS A 78 -4.28 5.80 -0.53
N VAL A 79 -4.45 6.40 0.65
CA VAL A 79 -5.61 7.25 0.98
C VAL A 79 -5.73 8.41 -0.03
N HIS A 80 -4.62 9.10 -0.31
CA HIS A 80 -4.60 10.21 -1.28
C HIS A 80 -4.91 9.73 -2.71
N ALA A 81 -4.63 8.48 -3.08
CA ALA A 81 -5.05 7.93 -4.37
C ALA A 81 -6.58 7.78 -4.46
N TRP A 82 -7.24 7.39 -3.37
CA TRP A 82 -8.70 7.35 -3.28
C TRP A 82 -9.33 8.75 -3.33
N GLU A 83 -8.74 9.73 -2.66
CA GLU A 83 -9.20 11.13 -2.73
C GLU A 83 -9.14 11.69 -4.16
N GLN A 84 -8.07 11.35 -4.90
CA GLN A 84 -7.93 11.74 -6.31
C GLN A 84 -8.99 11.08 -7.19
N LEU A 85 -9.31 9.80 -6.96
CA LEU A 85 -10.41 9.14 -7.68
C LEU A 85 -11.74 9.83 -7.40
N ALA A 86 -12.03 10.14 -6.13
CA ALA A 86 -13.25 10.86 -5.75
C ALA A 86 -13.36 12.22 -6.45
N ALA A 87 -12.25 12.97 -6.54
CA ALA A 87 -12.21 14.25 -7.25
C ALA A 87 -12.41 14.11 -8.77
N ALA A 88 -11.86 13.05 -9.38
CA ALA A 88 -12.06 12.75 -10.80
C ALA A 88 -13.51 12.35 -11.10
N GLU A 89 -14.14 11.54 -10.25
CA GLU A 89 -15.56 11.16 -10.37
C GLU A 89 -16.49 12.36 -10.21
N GLU A 90 -16.21 13.27 -9.27
CA GLU A 90 -16.99 14.51 -9.07
C GLU A 90 -16.88 15.44 -10.28
N SER A 91 -15.67 15.57 -10.85
CA SER A 91 -15.43 16.39 -12.05
C SER A 91 -16.18 15.85 -13.27
N ALA A 92 -16.09 14.53 -13.53
CA ALA A 92 -16.81 13.88 -14.63
C ALA A 92 -18.34 14.02 -14.49
N SER A 93 -18.85 13.95 -13.26
CA SER A 93 -20.29 14.10 -12.99
C SER A 93 -20.77 15.55 -13.20
N ALA A 94 -19.93 16.53 -12.88
CA ALA A 94 -20.23 17.95 -13.07
C ALA A 94 -20.29 18.34 -14.56
N SER A 95 -19.41 17.78 -15.39
CA SER A 95 -19.40 17.99 -16.85
C SER A 95 -20.68 17.47 -17.52
N GLY A 96 -21.20 16.32 -17.09
CA GLY A 96 -22.38 15.68 -17.67
C GLY A 96 -23.74 16.28 -17.28
N SER A 97 -23.80 17.14 -16.25
CA SER A 97 -25.04 17.80 -15.79
C SER A 97 -25.27 19.20 -16.37
N GLY A 98 -24.56 19.55 -17.45
CA GLY A 98 -24.85 20.76 -18.21
C GLY A 98 -26.19 20.64 -18.94
N ASP A 99 -27.26 21.11 -18.30
CA ASP A 99 -28.61 21.21 -18.84
C ASP A 99 -28.61 21.65 -20.32
N ASP A 100 -29.13 20.77 -21.18
CA ASP A 100 -29.46 20.92 -22.60
C ASP A 100 -30.14 22.26 -22.93
N ALA A 101 -29.34 23.32 -23.11
CA ALA A 101 -29.84 24.60 -23.58
C ALA A 101 -28.82 25.39 -24.39
N ASP A 102 -27.97 24.78 -25.22
CA ASP A 102 -27.46 25.52 -26.38
C ASP A 102 -26.93 24.66 -27.53
N ASN A 103 -27.09 25.24 -28.70
CA ASN A 103 -26.91 24.76 -30.07
C ASN A 103 -25.77 23.78 -30.36
N GLY A 104 -26.08 22.85 -31.27
CA GLY A 104 -25.15 21.86 -31.80
C GLY A 104 -23.84 22.46 -32.29
N ASP A 105 -22.78 22.07 -31.61
CA ASP A 105 -21.40 22.21 -32.05
C ASP A 105 -20.78 20.82 -31.96
N ASP A 106 -20.20 20.38 -33.08
CA ASP A 106 -19.78 19.02 -33.42
C ASP A 106 -18.43 18.68 -32.72
N SER A 107 -18.38 18.87 -31.40
CA SER A 107 -17.15 18.70 -30.59
C SER A 107 -17.10 17.30 -29.96
N ASP A 108 -16.70 16.32 -30.76
CA ASP A 108 -16.49 14.91 -30.38
C ASP A 108 -15.27 14.66 -29.45
N ASP A 109 -14.58 15.69 -28.94
CA ASP A 109 -13.27 15.54 -28.27
C ASP A 109 -13.30 15.66 -26.72
N ASP A 110 -14.37 16.16 -26.09
CA ASP A 110 -14.33 16.48 -24.64
C ASP A 110 -14.65 15.27 -23.71
N ASP A 111 -15.40 14.26 -24.18
CA ASP A 111 -15.73 13.06 -23.38
C ASP A 111 -14.50 12.15 -23.11
N ALA A 112 -13.46 12.26 -23.94
CA ALA A 112 -12.26 11.43 -23.81
C ALA A 112 -11.42 11.78 -22.57
N THR A 113 -11.45 13.03 -22.11
CA THR A 113 -10.56 13.55 -21.05
C THR A 113 -11.03 13.12 -19.66
N ASP A 114 -12.32 13.25 -19.37
CA ASP A 114 -12.89 12.85 -18.06
C ASP A 114 -12.71 11.35 -17.81
N SER A 115 -12.78 10.53 -18.88
CA SER A 115 -12.50 9.09 -18.80
C SER A 115 -11.02 8.78 -18.53
N ALA A 116 -10.09 9.67 -18.88
CA ALA A 116 -8.66 9.46 -18.71
C ALA A 116 -8.23 9.70 -17.27
N ASP A 117 -8.75 10.74 -16.62
CA ASP A 117 -8.44 11.09 -15.24
C ASP A 117 -8.93 10.01 -14.26
N VAL A 118 -10.15 9.51 -14.44
CA VAL A 118 -10.68 8.39 -13.64
C VAL A 118 -9.81 7.14 -13.79
N ARG A 119 -9.44 6.77 -15.03
CA ARG A 119 -8.55 5.62 -15.28
C ARG A 119 -7.17 5.81 -14.65
N GLN A 120 -6.61 7.01 -14.72
CA GLN A 120 -5.33 7.31 -14.10
C GLN A 120 -5.40 7.20 -12.58
N ALA A 121 -6.47 7.72 -11.95
CA ALA A 121 -6.67 7.62 -10.51
C ALA A 121 -6.85 6.16 -10.06
N GLN A 122 -7.61 5.35 -10.80
CA GLN A 122 -7.73 3.91 -10.55
C GLN A 122 -6.38 3.19 -10.61
N ALA A 123 -5.56 3.47 -11.63
CA ALA A 123 -4.21 2.90 -11.73
C ALA A 123 -3.29 3.33 -10.57
N ALA A 124 -3.48 4.56 -10.05
CA ALA A 124 -2.75 5.03 -8.87
C ALA A 124 -3.16 4.27 -7.60
N ILE A 125 -4.46 3.94 -7.44
CA ILE A 125 -4.96 3.12 -6.33
C ILE A 125 -4.31 1.73 -6.37
N GLU A 126 -4.30 1.07 -7.52
CA GLU A 126 -3.67 -0.25 -7.68
C GLU A 126 -2.18 -0.22 -7.33
N SER A 127 -1.44 0.75 -7.89
CA SER A 127 -0.01 0.92 -7.66
C SER A 127 0.33 1.19 -6.19
N THR A 128 -0.45 2.04 -5.51
CA THR A 128 -0.24 2.34 -4.09
C THR A 128 -0.66 1.19 -3.19
N PHE A 129 -1.69 0.42 -3.55
CA PHE A 129 -2.08 -0.79 -2.84
C PHE A 129 -0.99 -1.87 -2.90
N ASP A 130 -0.38 -2.07 -4.06
CA ASP A 130 0.76 -2.98 -4.24
C ASP A 130 1.93 -2.59 -3.33
N GLU A 131 2.19 -1.28 -3.21
CA GLU A 131 3.24 -0.75 -2.33
C GLU A 131 2.94 -1.02 -0.84
N VAL A 132 1.71 -0.74 -0.40
CA VAL A 132 1.25 -1.04 0.97
C VAL A 132 1.39 -2.54 1.27
N THR A 133 0.95 -3.39 0.34
CA THR A 133 1.04 -4.84 0.44
C THR A 133 2.48 -5.33 0.53
N ARG A 134 3.36 -4.77 -0.32
CA ARG A 134 4.79 -5.09 -0.34
C ARG A 134 5.47 -4.75 0.99
N ILE A 135 5.17 -3.57 1.57
CA ILE A 135 5.72 -3.17 2.86
C ILE A 135 5.13 -4.03 3.98
N ALA A 136 3.82 -4.26 4.00
CA ALA A 136 3.17 -5.14 4.97
C ALA A 136 3.82 -6.55 4.99
N GLY A 137 4.09 -7.11 3.80
CA GLY A 137 4.79 -8.38 3.65
C GLY A 137 6.21 -8.38 4.22
N ARG A 138 6.94 -7.27 4.12
CA ARG A 138 8.29 -7.11 4.72
C ARG A 138 8.25 -7.23 6.25
N TYR A 139 7.18 -6.75 6.88
CA TYR A 139 6.94 -6.89 8.32
C TYR A 139 6.28 -8.22 8.71
N GLY A 140 5.99 -9.09 7.73
CA GLY A 140 5.33 -10.37 7.94
C GLY A 140 3.86 -10.25 8.34
N ALA A 141 3.23 -9.12 8.07
CA ALA A 141 1.80 -8.91 8.28
C ALA A 141 0.97 -9.75 7.31
N ARG A 142 -0.20 -10.18 7.77
CA ARG A 142 -1.18 -10.90 6.94
C ARG A 142 -2.15 -9.91 6.32
N LEU A 143 -2.42 -10.08 5.03
CA LEU A 143 -3.48 -9.33 4.36
C LEU A 143 -4.84 -9.89 4.78
N PRO A 144 -5.84 -9.02 5.02
CA PRO A 144 -7.20 -9.45 5.32
C PRO A 144 -7.83 -10.14 4.11
N VAL A 145 -8.79 -11.04 4.36
CA VAL A 145 -9.63 -11.59 3.30
C VAL A 145 -10.65 -10.52 2.89
N PRO A 146 -10.76 -10.16 1.60
CA PRO A 146 -11.67 -9.10 1.16
C PRO A 146 -13.12 -9.40 1.57
N ARG A 147 -13.79 -8.43 2.21
CA ARG A 147 -15.20 -8.61 2.64
C ARG A 147 -16.15 -8.94 1.48
N ALA A 148 -15.90 -8.37 0.31
CA ALA A 148 -16.67 -8.67 -0.91
C ALA A 148 -16.69 -10.18 -1.25
N GLN A 149 -15.63 -10.92 -0.94
CA GLN A 149 -15.56 -12.37 -1.19
C GLN A 149 -16.31 -13.19 -0.15
N LEU A 150 -16.41 -12.70 1.09
CA LEU A 150 -17.11 -13.39 2.18
C LEU A 150 -18.63 -13.42 1.93
N SER A 151 -19.17 -12.37 1.32
CA SER A 151 -20.60 -12.27 0.99
C SER A 151 -21.07 -13.26 -0.09
N SER A 152 -20.17 -13.85 -0.89
CA SER A 152 -20.52 -14.79 -1.97
C SER A 152 -20.63 -16.25 -1.52
N ILE A 153 -20.30 -16.57 -0.26
CA ILE A 153 -20.26 -17.94 0.26
C ILE A 153 -21.44 -18.23 1.22
N ALA A 154 -22.18 -17.19 1.62
CA ALA A 154 -23.35 -17.27 2.49
C ALA A 154 -24.65 -17.46 1.69
#